data_AF-A0A4V2BEV8-F1
#
_entry.id   AF-A0A4V2BEV8-F1
#
_cell.length_a   1.000
_cell.length_b   1.000
_cell.length_c   1.000
_cell.angle_alpha   90.00
_cell.angle_beta   90.00
_cell.angle_gamma   90.00
#
_symmetry.space_group_name_H-M   'P 1'
#
loop_
_entity.id
_entity.type
_entity.pdbx_description
1 polymer ?
#
loop_
_entity_poly.entity_id
_entity_poly.type
_entity_poly.pdbx_seq_one_letter_code
_entity_poly.pdbx_strand_id
1 'polypeptide(L)'
;MSFDFYKVLHFSGIFMVFSALGGQILQAINGGDPRQLPGRKWIAILHGVGLTIVLVAGFGMIAKLGIGFAQPWIIGKLLIWVVLGGIGAVAARKKNLAGMIWVLVLLLGLSAAYLAHYKPGA
;
A
#
# COMPACT_ATOMS: atom_id res chain seq x y z
N MET A 1 12.00 -0.10 -20.88
CA MET A 1 12.07 -0.77 -19.56
C MET A 1 11.35 -2.11 -19.59
N SER A 2 11.89 -3.11 -18.90
CA SER A 2 11.37 -4.49 -18.86
C SER A 2 10.22 -4.64 -17.86
N PHE A 3 9.50 -5.77 -17.92
CA PHE A 3 8.52 -6.12 -16.89
C PHE A 3 9.16 -6.21 -15.51
N ASP A 4 10.34 -6.84 -15.41
CA ASP A 4 11.05 -7.01 -14.14
C ASP A 4 11.48 -5.69 -13.51
N PHE A 5 11.84 -4.68 -14.32
CA PHE A 5 12.09 -3.33 -13.81
C PHE A 5 10.88 -2.78 -13.07
N TYR A 6 9.69 -2.85 -13.67
CA TYR A 6 8.47 -2.37 -13.03
C TYR A 6 8.08 -3.23 -11.83
N LYS A 7 8.33 -4.55 -11.86
CA LYS A 7 8.10 -5.43 -10.71
C LYS A 7 8.97 -5.03 -9.50
N VAL A 8 10.27 -4.82 -9.71
CA VAL A 8 11.17 -4.35 -8.64
C VAL A 8 10.70 -3.01 -8.10
N LEU A 9 10.41 -2.05 -9.00
CA LEU A 9 9.94 -0.72 -8.61
C LEU A 9 8.63 -0.78 -7.82
N HIS A 10 7.69 -1.66 -8.22
CA HIS A 10 6.43 -1.86 -7.52
C HIS A 10 6.64 -2.43 -6.11
N PHE A 11 7.54 -3.41 -5.95
CA PHE A 11 7.89 -3.91 -4.62
C PHE A 11 8.57 -2.87 -3.75
N SER A 12 9.46 -2.04 -4.30
CA SER A 12 10.05 -0.92 -3.57
C SER A 12 8.96 0.01 -3.00
N GLY A 13 7.97 0.37 -3.82
CA GLY A 13 6.84 1.16 -3.36
C GLY A 13 6.01 0.47 -2.27
N ILE A 14 5.76 -0.84 -2.41
CA ILE A 14 5.05 -1.64 -1.39
C ILE A 14 5.80 -1.58 -0.07
N PHE A 15 7.11 -1.83 -0.06
CA PHE A 15 7.90 -1.78 1.18
C PHE A 15 7.84 -0.41 1.84
N MET A 16 7.93 0.68 1.06
CA MET A 16 7.78 2.04 1.60
C MET A 16 6.41 2.26 2.25
N VAL A 17 5.31 1.85 1.60
CA VAL A 17 3.95 2.00 2.12
C VAL A 17 3.76 1.22 3.41
N PHE A 18 4.16 -0.06 3.43
CA PHE A 18 3.96 -0.93 4.59
C PHE A 18 4.85 -0.51 5.77
N SER A 19 6.11 -0.11 5.53
CA SER A 19 6.97 0.42 6.59
C SER A 19 6.41 1.72 7.18
N ALA A 20 5.92 2.65 6.35
CA ALA A 20 5.33 3.90 6.82
C ALA A 20 4.04 3.67 7.63
N LEU A 21 3.14 2.81 7.14
CA LEU A 21 1.91 2.45 7.85
C LEU A 21 2.22 1.74 9.18
N GLY A 22 3.21 0.84 9.22
CA GLY A 22 3.63 0.16 10.45
C GLY A 22 4.07 1.17 11.52
N GLY A 23 4.94 2.11 11.17
CA GLY A 23 5.38 3.16 12.10
C GLY A 23 4.23 4.04 12.59
N GLN A 24 3.33 4.44 11.67
CA GLN A 24 2.19 5.30 12.00
C GLN A 24 1.16 4.60 12.90
N ILE A 25 0.86 3.33 12.62
CA ILE A 25 -0.12 2.55 13.37
C ILE A 25 0.43 2.20 14.75
N LEU A 26 1.71 1.80 14.86
CA LEU A 26 2.34 1.52 16.15
C LEU A 26 2.33 2.76 17.05
N GLN A 27 2.60 3.95 16.49
CA GLN A 27 2.47 5.19 17.25
C GLN A 27 1.03 5.40 17.76
N ALA A 28 0.02 5.16 16.91
CA ALA A 28 -1.38 5.31 17.27
C ALA A 28 -1.80 4.33 18.37
N ILE A 29 -1.31 3.09 18.34
CA ILE A 29 -1.50 2.08 19.40
C ILE A 29 -0.94 2.56 20.73
N ASN A 30 0.25 3.17 20.71
CA ASN A 30 0.90 3.72 21.90
C ASN A 30 0.27 5.03 22.39
N GLY A 31 -0.85 5.46 21.83
CA GLY A 31 -1.55 6.67 22.25
C GLY A 31 -0.86 7.98 21.84
N GLY A 32 0.24 7.94 21.07
CA GLY A 32 1.03 9.12 20.74
C GLY A 32 0.27 10.18 19.93
N ASP A 33 0.69 11.44 20.03
CA ASP A 33 0.23 12.51 19.14
C ASP A 33 1.01 12.44 17.81
N PRO A 34 0.34 12.21 16.66
CA PRO A 34 0.99 12.24 15.35
C PRO A 34 1.70 13.56 15.02
N ARG A 35 1.34 14.67 15.68
CA ARG A 35 2.01 15.97 15.50
C ARG A 35 3.36 16.04 16.18
N GLN A 36 3.58 15.22 17.20
CA GLN A 36 4.80 15.21 18.00
C GLN A 36 5.78 14.10 17.58
N LEU A 37 5.46 13.31 16.54
CA LEU A 37 6.36 12.26 16.07
C LEU A 37 7.59 12.84 15.36
N PRO A 38 8.83 12.63 15.85
CA PRO A 38 10.03 13.12 15.19
C PRO A 38 10.18 12.59 13.75
N GLY A 39 9.71 11.36 13.50
CA GLY A 39 9.70 10.71 12.19
C GLY A 39 8.53 11.03 11.27
N ARG A 40 7.60 11.94 11.65
CA ARG A 40 6.36 12.20 10.88
C ARG A 40 6.61 12.52 9.41
N LYS A 41 7.62 13.35 9.13
CA LYS A 41 7.96 13.76 7.76
C LYS A 41 8.38 12.56 6.90
N TRP A 42 9.20 11.67 7.46
CA TRP A 42 9.64 10.45 6.78
C TRP A 42 8.47 9.49 6.52
N ILE A 43 7.58 9.30 7.49
CA ILE A 43 6.36 8.51 7.30
C ILE A 43 5.52 9.07 6.14
N ALA A 44 5.29 10.38 6.11
CA ALA A 44 4.51 11.01 5.05
C ALA A 44 5.17 10.87 3.67
N ILE A 45 6.49 11.04 3.58
CA ILE A 45 7.25 10.88 2.33
C ILE A 45 7.20 9.42 1.86
N LEU A 46 7.57 8.48 2.72
CA LEU A 46 7.60 7.05 2.36
C LEU A 46 6.22 6.55 1.96
N HIS A 47 5.16 6.97 2.66
CA HIS A 47 3.80 6.59 2.33
C HIS A 47 3.34 7.22 1.01
N GLY A 48 3.46 8.53 0.86
CA GLY A 48 3.01 9.25 -0.34
C GLY A 48 3.78 8.83 -1.60
N VAL A 49 5.12 8.86 -1.55
CA VAL A 49 5.97 8.45 -2.68
C VAL A 49 5.80 6.96 -2.94
N GLY A 50 5.72 6.13 -1.90
CA GLY A 50 5.45 4.70 -2.04
C GLY A 50 4.15 4.42 -2.79
N LEU A 51 3.05 5.09 -2.43
CA LEU A 51 1.76 4.95 -3.13
C LEU A 51 1.85 5.33 -4.61
N THR A 52 2.53 6.45 -4.93
CA THR A 52 2.75 6.87 -6.31
C THR A 52 3.56 5.84 -7.09
N ILE A 53 4.64 5.33 -6.50
CA ILE A 53 5.49 4.30 -7.10
C ILE A 53 4.69 3.01 -7.36
N VAL A 54 3.93 2.54 -6.37
CA VAL A 54 3.06 1.36 -6.50
C VAL A 54 2.09 1.53 -7.67
N LEU A 55 1.44 2.69 -7.78
CA LEU A 55 0.47 2.95 -8.84
C LEU A 55 1.14 2.95 -10.22
N VAL A 56 2.18 3.78 -10.41
CA VAL A 56 2.86 3.94 -11.70
C VAL A 56 3.52 2.63 -12.15
N ALA A 57 4.21 1.93 -11.25
CA ALA A 57 4.85 0.66 -11.59
C ALA A 57 3.82 -0.46 -11.83
N GLY A 58 2.68 -0.43 -11.14
CA GLY A 58 1.56 -1.36 -11.36
C GLY A 58 1.01 -1.24 -12.78
N PHE A 59 0.71 -0.01 -13.21
CA PHE A 59 0.28 0.24 -14.60
C PHE A 59 1.38 -0.06 -15.62
N GLY A 60 2.65 0.20 -15.28
CA GLY A 60 3.80 -0.21 -16.10
C GLY A 60 3.83 -1.71 -16.36
N MET A 61 3.61 -2.54 -15.34
CA MET A 61 3.49 -3.99 -15.50
C MET A 61 2.28 -4.40 -16.35
N ILE A 62 1.12 -3.78 -16.14
CA ILE A 62 -0.11 -4.05 -16.92
C ILE A 62 0.13 -3.77 -18.41
N ALA A 63 0.75 -2.63 -18.74
CA ALA A 63 1.10 -2.28 -20.11
C ALA A 63 2.07 -3.29 -20.76
N LYS A 64 2.98 -3.88 -19.97
CA LYS A 64 3.90 -4.93 -20.46
C LYS A 64 3.24 -6.29 -20.64
N LEU A 65 2.18 -6.58 -19.91
CA LEU A 65 1.38 -7.79 -20.11
C LEU A 65 0.44 -7.69 -21.32
N GLY A 66 0.22 -6.48 -21.87
CA GLY A 66 -0.66 -6.29 -23.03
C GLY A 66 -2.15 -6.53 -22.74
N ILE A 67 -2.55 -6.47 -21.47
CA ILE A 67 -3.93 -6.71 -21.02
C ILE A 67 -4.68 -5.40 -20.74
N GLY A 68 -6.00 -5.43 -20.85
CA GLY A 68 -6.85 -4.30 -20.47
C GLY A 68 -6.86 -4.04 -18.96
N PHE A 69 -7.00 -2.77 -18.55
CA PHE A 69 -7.00 -2.36 -17.13
C PHE A 69 -8.31 -2.68 -16.39
N ALA A 70 -9.39 -2.97 -17.11
CA ALA A 70 -10.72 -3.25 -16.54
C ALA A 70 -10.89 -4.70 -16.02
N GLN A 71 -9.80 -5.46 -15.91
CA GLN A 71 -9.86 -6.80 -15.35
C GLN A 71 -10.25 -6.75 -13.86
N PRO A 72 -11.14 -7.63 -13.38
CA PRO A 72 -11.62 -7.60 -11.99
C PRO A 72 -10.51 -7.60 -10.94
N TRP A 73 -9.43 -8.36 -11.18
CA TRP A 73 -8.28 -8.42 -10.25
C TRP A 73 -7.46 -7.12 -10.22
N ILE A 74 -7.41 -6.36 -11.32
CA ILE A 74 -6.76 -5.04 -11.37
C ILE A 74 -7.59 -4.05 -10.57
N ILE A 75 -8.91 -4.02 -10.78
CA ILE A 75 -9.83 -3.18 -10.02
C ILE A 75 -9.74 -3.51 -8.52
N GLY A 76 -9.75 -4.79 -8.16
CA GLY A 76 -9.57 -5.23 -6.77
C GLY A 76 -8.28 -4.69 -6.13
N LYS A 77 -7.15 -4.71 -6.86
CA LYS A 77 -5.89 -4.12 -6.39
C LYS A 77 -5.94 -2.60 -6.28
N LEU A 78 -6.61 -1.91 -7.21
CA LEU A 78 -6.79 -0.46 -7.11
C LEU A 78 -7.62 -0.08 -5.89
N LEU A 79 -8.68 -0.84 -5.57
CA LEU A 79 -9.45 -0.65 -4.34
C LEU A 79 -8.58 -0.85 -3.10
N ILE A 80 -7.77 -1.93 -3.05
CA ILE A 80 -6.83 -2.15 -1.95
C ILE A 80 -5.85 -0.98 -1.83
N TRP A 81 -5.29 -0.50 -2.94
CA TRP A 81 -4.38 0.64 -2.96
C TRP A 81 -5.03 1.92 -2.41
N VAL A 82 -6.27 2.22 -2.80
CA VAL A 82 -7.03 3.36 -2.24
C VAL A 82 -7.21 3.22 -0.73
N VAL A 83 -7.59 2.03 -0.26
CA VAL A 83 -7.75 1.77 1.18
C VAL A 83 -6.43 1.97 1.91
N LEU A 84 -5.32 1.41 1.41
CA LEU A 84 -3.98 1.59 1.99
C LEU A 84 -3.53 3.07 1.99
N GLY A 85 -4.00 3.87 1.04
CA GLY A 85 -3.76 5.31 0.99
C GLY A 85 -4.46 6.11 2.07
N GLY A 86 -5.66 5.68 2.49
CA GLY A 86 -6.45 6.40 3.50
C GLY A 86 -6.37 5.84 4.92
N ILE A 87 -6.08 4.55 5.07
CA ILE A 87 -6.29 3.81 6.33
C ILE A 87 -5.44 4.34 7.50
N GLY A 88 -4.25 4.87 7.21
CA GLY A 88 -3.39 5.49 8.23
C GLY A 88 -4.07 6.67 8.94
N ALA A 89 -4.82 7.50 8.22
CA ALA A 89 -5.55 8.62 8.81
C ALA A 89 -6.66 8.14 9.76
N VAL A 90 -7.28 7.00 9.45
CA VAL A 90 -8.26 6.35 10.33
C VAL A 90 -7.59 5.87 11.62
N ALA A 91 -6.44 5.21 11.53
CA ALA A 91 -5.68 4.77 12.71
C ALA A 91 -5.28 5.94 13.62
N ALA A 92 -4.87 7.06 13.02
CA ALA A 92 -4.48 8.26 13.76
C ALA A 92 -5.67 8.94 14.49
N ARG A 93 -6.89 8.87 13.93
CA ARG A 93 -8.09 9.48 14.51
C ARG A 93 -8.85 8.54 15.45
N LYS A 94 -8.87 7.24 15.16
CA LYS A 94 -9.58 6.20 15.91
C LYS A 94 -8.57 5.24 16.55
N LYS A 95 -7.84 5.73 17.55
CA LYS A 95 -6.75 5.00 18.23
C LYS A 95 -7.18 3.65 18.79
N ASN A 96 -8.44 3.54 19.27
CA ASN A 96 -9.03 2.29 19.75
C ASN A 96 -9.12 1.19 18.67
N LEU A 97 -9.10 1.55 17.39
CA LEU A 97 -9.13 0.61 16.26
C LEU A 97 -7.73 0.34 15.68
N ALA A 98 -6.67 0.99 16.17
CA ALA A 98 -5.35 0.96 15.54
C ALA A 98 -4.77 -0.46 15.45
N GLY A 99 -4.94 -1.28 16.49
CA GLY A 99 -4.52 -2.69 16.46
C GLY A 99 -5.25 -3.51 15.39
N MET A 100 -6.58 -3.35 15.30
CA MET A 100 -7.39 -4.01 14.26
C MET A 100 -7.01 -3.52 12.85
N ILE A 101 -6.74 -2.22 12.71
CA ILE A 101 -6.28 -1.64 11.45
C ILE A 101 -4.92 -2.22 11.03
N TRP A 102 -4.03 -2.52 11.98
CA TRP A 102 -2.76 -3.16 11.67
C TRP A 102 -2.96 -4.53 11.02
N VAL A 103 -3.81 -5.36 11.62
CA VAL A 103 -4.17 -6.68 11.08
C VAL A 103 -4.83 -6.53 9.71
N LEU A 104 -5.75 -5.57 9.55
CA LEU A 104 -6.40 -5.27 8.27
C LEU A 104 -5.39 -4.89 7.17
N VAL A 105 -4.38 -4.07 7.48
CA VAL A 105 -3.32 -3.69 6.53
C VAL A 105 -2.56 -4.93 6.04
N LEU A 106 -2.25 -5.87 6.93
CA LEU A 106 -1.60 -7.13 6.56
C LEU A 106 -2.52 -7.99 5.68
N LEU A 107 -3.79 -8.13 6.04
CA LEU A 107 -4.77 -8.86 5.24
C LEU A 107 -4.94 -8.25 3.84
N LEU A 108 -5.00 -6.93 3.73
CA LEU A 108 -5.05 -6.22 2.45
C LEU A 108 -3.82 -6.51 1.58
N GLY A 109 -2.63 -6.52 2.18
CA GLY A 109 -1.39 -6.89 1.49
C GLY A 109 -1.40 -8.33 0.98
N LEU A 110 -1.84 -9.27 1.83
CA LEU A 110 -1.98 -10.67 1.46
C LEU A 110 -3.02 -10.88 0.35
N SER A 111 -4.17 -10.19 0.42
CA SER A 111 -5.18 -10.22 -0.63
C SER A 111 -4.65 -9.66 -1.95
N ALA A 112 -3.89 -8.56 -1.92
CA ALA A 112 -3.27 -8.01 -3.13
C ALA A 112 -2.24 -8.97 -3.74
N ALA A 113 -1.45 -9.66 -2.91
CA ALA A 113 -0.51 -10.69 -3.35
C ALA A 113 -1.23 -11.91 -3.95
N TYR A 114 -2.29 -12.38 -3.29
CA TYR A 114 -3.15 -13.45 -3.79
C TYR A 114 -3.73 -13.11 -5.17
N LEU A 115 -4.33 -11.92 -5.32
CA LEU A 115 -4.85 -11.44 -6.61
C LEU A 115 -3.76 -11.30 -7.68
N ALA A 116 -2.50 -11.05 -7.30
CA ALA A 116 -1.39 -10.99 -8.24
C ALA A 116 -0.96 -12.36 -8.77
N HIS A 117 -1.03 -13.37 -7.91
CA HIS A 117 -0.64 -14.74 -8.21
C HIS A 117 -1.71 -15.45 -9.03
N TYR A 118 -2.97 -15.40 -8.59
CA TYR A 118 -4.10 -16.09 -9.23
C TYR A 118 -4.82 -15.25 -10.29
N LYS A 119 -4.16 -14.22 -10.85
CA LYS A 119 -4.75 -13.43 -11.93
C LYS A 119 -5.07 -14.34 -13.13
N PRO A 120 -6.31 -14.34 -13.65
CA PRO A 120 -6.64 -15.09 -14.85
C PRO A 120 -5.93 -14.50 -16.07
N GLY A 121 -5.35 -15.35 -16.92
CA GLY A 121 -4.81 -14.95 -18.23
C GLY A 121 -3.35 -14.49 -18.25
N ALA A 122 -2.49 -15.05 -17.40
CA ALA A 122 -1.03 -14.96 -17.50
C ALA A 122 -0.41 -16.35 -17.37
#